data_AF-A0A6G3XAY0-F1
#
_entry.id   AF-A0A6G3XAY0-F1
#
_cell.length_a   1.000
_cell.length_b   1.000
_cell.length_c   1.000
_cell.angle_alpha   90.00
_cell.angle_beta   90.00
_cell.angle_gamma   90.00
#
_symmetry.space_group_name_H-M   'P 1'
#
loop_
_entity.id
_entity.type
_entity.pdbx_description
1 polymer ?
#
loop_
_entity_poly.entity_id
_entity_poly.type
_entity_poly.pdbx_seq_one_letter_code
_entity_poly.pdbx_strand_id
1 'polypeptide(L)'
;AAGSGRFRFAPSAPLVAGGLLEIADGERPLLSRTLRVPDRVTAHLLGDDRTDGRLGGFVQEAAHPREPEERPEVPRIAAAIGTGSGLVHL
;
A
#
# COMPACT_ATOMS: atom_id res chain seq x y z
N ALA A 1 23.11 -9.90 -19.11
CA ALA A 1 21.81 -9.22 -19.29
C ALA A 1 21.49 -8.39 -18.06
N ALA A 2 20.89 -7.20 -18.21
CA ALA A 2 20.38 -6.44 -17.07
C ALA A 2 19.21 -7.20 -16.42
N GLY A 3 19.16 -7.30 -15.09
CA GLY A 3 18.12 -8.04 -14.37
C GLY A 3 16.71 -7.45 -14.58
N SER A 4 15.69 -8.33 -14.56
CA SER A 4 14.27 -8.00 -14.83
C SER A 4 13.68 -6.91 -13.93
N GLY A 5 14.29 -6.62 -12.78
CA GLY A 5 13.84 -5.59 -11.84
C GLY A 5 14.01 -4.14 -12.32
N ARG A 6 14.87 -3.86 -13.31
CA ARG A 6 15.20 -2.47 -13.70
C ARG A 6 14.05 -1.72 -14.39
N PHE A 7 13.10 -2.44 -14.99
CA PHE A 7 11.91 -1.85 -15.60
C PHE A 7 10.99 -1.16 -14.58
N ARG A 8 11.17 -1.43 -13.28
CA ARG A 8 10.40 -0.82 -12.19
C ARG A 8 10.78 0.65 -11.92
N PHE A 9 11.86 1.14 -12.55
CA PHE A 9 12.35 2.51 -12.39
C PHE A 9 12.23 3.33 -13.70
N ALA A 10 11.31 2.97 -14.59
CA ALA A 10 10.92 3.84 -15.69
C ALA A 10 10.00 4.96 -15.17
N PRO A 11 9.95 6.15 -15.82
CA PRO A 11 9.04 7.23 -15.41
C PRO A 11 7.56 6.81 -15.32
N SER A 12 7.13 5.87 -16.17
CA SER A 12 5.78 5.30 -16.18
C SER A 12 5.62 4.05 -15.31
N ALA A 13 6.68 3.58 -14.65
CA ALA A 13 6.61 2.38 -13.84
C ALA A 13 5.81 2.64 -12.54
N PRO A 14 5.14 1.62 -11.97
CA PRO A 14 4.19 1.80 -10.87
C PRO A 14 4.75 2.56 -9.66
N LEU A 15 6.02 2.35 -9.31
CA LEU A 15 6.65 3.02 -8.17
C LEU A 15 6.83 4.52 -8.38
N VAL A 16 7.12 4.93 -9.62
CA VAL A 16 7.33 6.34 -9.97
C VAL A 16 6.00 7.01 -10.26
N ALA A 17 5.14 6.37 -11.05
CA ALA A 17 3.80 6.87 -11.38
C ALA A 17 2.92 7.02 -10.13
N GLY A 18 3.04 6.12 -9.16
CA GLY A 18 2.36 6.21 -7.85
C GLY A 18 3.03 7.17 -6.87
N GLY A 19 4.13 7.84 -7.26
CA GLY A 19 4.85 8.76 -6.39
C GLY A 19 5.49 8.11 -5.16
N LEU A 20 5.77 6.80 -5.20
CA LEU A 20 6.48 6.10 -4.14
C LEU A 20 8.00 6.30 -4.24
N LEU A 21 8.48 6.60 -5.44
CA LEU A 21 9.87 6.84 -5.75
C LEU A 21 10.01 8.01 -6.73
N GLU A 22 11.01 8.86 -6.52
CA GLU A 22 11.41 9.92 -7.43
C GLU A 22 12.74 9.53 -8.11
N ILE A 23 12.83 9.79 -9.41
CA ILE A 23 14.08 9.65 -10.16
C ILE A 23 14.68 11.05 -10.31
N ALA A 24 15.81 11.28 -9.64
CA ALA A 24 16.65 12.45 -9.85
C ALA A 24 17.67 12.16 -10.97
N ASP A 25 18.21 13.23 -11.58
CA ASP A 25 19.16 13.14 -12.67
C ASP A 25 18.66 12.36 -13.91
N GLY A 26 17.45 12.64 -14.38
CA GLY A 26 16.80 11.87 -15.48
C GLY A 26 17.63 11.76 -16.78
N GLU A 27 18.50 12.72 -17.05
CA GLU A 27 19.40 12.72 -18.22
C GLU A 27 20.56 11.71 -18.10
N ARG A 28 20.86 11.21 -16.90
CA ARG A 28 21.94 10.23 -16.70
C ARG A 28 21.49 8.83 -17.15
N PRO A 29 22.44 7.97 -17.54
CA PRO A 29 22.17 6.54 -17.73
C PRO A 29 21.53 5.90 -16.48
N LEU A 30 20.64 4.93 -16.68
CA LEU A 30 19.79 4.34 -15.62
C LEU A 30 20.53 3.96 -14.32
N LEU A 31 21.77 3.47 -14.43
CA LEU A 31 22.56 3.02 -13.27
C LEU A 31 23.29 4.14 -12.51
N SER A 32 23.35 5.33 -13.10
CA SER A 32 23.92 6.53 -12.47
C SER A 32 22.85 7.56 -12.14
N ARG A 33 21.57 7.21 -12.28
CA ARG A 33 20.45 8.03 -11.79
C ARG A 33 20.33 7.87 -10.29
N THR A 34 20.00 8.98 -9.63
CA THR A 34 19.72 9.01 -8.21
C THR A 34 18.27 8.62 -7.98
N LEU A 35 18.01 7.68 -7.06
CA LEU A 35 16.64 7.31 -6.66
C LEU A 35 16.37 7.91 -5.27
N ARG A 36 15.28 8.66 -5.13
CA ARG A 36 14.87 9.28 -3.87
C ARG A 36 13.53 8.72 -3.42
N VAL A 37 13.44 8.41 -2.13
CA VAL A 37 12.17 8.06 -1.47
C VAL A 37 11.59 9.35 -0.88
N PRO A 38 10.37 9.77 -1.25
CA PRO A 38 9.74 10.94 -0.66
C PRO A 38 9.51 10.78 0.84
N ASP A 39 9.60 11.88 1.59
CA ASP A 39 9.55 11.89 3.06
C ASP A 39 8.28 11.23 3.63
N ARG A 40 7.12 11.42 2.98
CA ARG A 40 5.85 10.76 3.34
C ARG A 40 5.94 9.23 3.33
N VAL A 41 6.69 8.67 2.38
CA VAL A 41 6.88 7.22 2.25
C VAL A 41 7.84 6.74 3.34
N THR A 42 8.92 7.49 3.57
CA THR A 42 9.84 7.21 4.68
C THR A 42 9.13 7.23 6.03
N ALA A 43 8.28 8.23 6.28
CA ALA A 43 7.50 8.33 7.52
C ALA A 43 6.58 7.11 7.70
N HIS A 44 5.86 6.70 6.65
CA HIS A 44 5.01 5.51 6.69
C HIS A 44 5.81 4.22 6.95
N LEU A 45 6.97 4.06 6.32
CA LEU A 45 7.86 2.91 6.59
C LEU A 45 8.41 2.89 8.03
N LEU A 46 8.44 4.05 8.69
CA LEU A 46 8.79 4.19 10.11
C LEU A 46 7.57 4.08 11.06
N GLY A 47 6.38 3.76 10.53
CA GLY A 47 5.16 3.55 11.30
C GLY A 47 4.27 4.78 11.45
N ASP A 48 4.49 5.85 10.68
CA ASP A 48 3.56 6.98 10.63
C ASP A 48 2.39 6.69 9.69
N ASP A 49 1.23 6.39 10.26
CA ASP A 49 -0.01 6.13 9.51
C ASP A 49 -0.94 7.34 9.43
N ARG A 50 -0.44 8.54 9.76
CA ARG A 50 -1.24 9.77 9.64
C ARG A 50 -1.52 10.09 8.17
N THR A 51 -2.75 10.53 7.90
CA THR A 51 -3.09 11.10 6.61
C THR A 51 -2.24 12.34 6.32
N ASP A 52 -1.69 12.43 5.10
CA ASP A 52 -0.90 13.59 4.66
C ASP A 52 -1.75 14.88 4.80
N GLY A 53 -1.20 15.91 5.45
CA GLY A 53 -1.91 17.18 5.69
C GLY A 53 -2.37 17.87 4.41
N ARG A 54 -1.75 17.59 3.24
CA ARG A 54 -2.20 18.09 1.93
C ARG A 54 -3.57 17.53 1.52
N LEU A 55 -4.00 16.43 2.12
CA LEU A 55 -5.29 15.80 1.91
C LEU A 55 -6.36 16.27 2.91
N GLY A 56 -5.99 17.19 3.82
CA GLY A 56 -6.91 17.78 4.79
C GLY A 56 -8.13 18.40 4.11
N GLY A 57 -9.32 17.99 4.53
CA GLY A 57 -10.60 18.44 3.95
C GLY A 57 -11.03 17.71 2.67
N PHE A 58 -10.16 16.90 2.07
CA PHE A 58 -10.51 16.02 0.94
C PHE A 58 -10.70 14.57 1.37
N VAL A 59 -9.99 14.15 2.41
CA VAL A 59 -10.09 12.81 2.96
C VAL A 59 -10.84 12.86 4.28
N GLN A 60 -11.89 12.05 4.38
CA GLN A 60 -12.47 11.67 5.65
C GLN A 60 -11.86 10.33 6.02
N GLU A 61 -11.04 10.29 7.08
CA GLU A 61 -10.56 9.02 7.61
C GLU A 61 -11.78 8.16 7.95
N ALA A 62 -11.88 7.00 7.30
CA ALA A 62 -12.90 6.04 7.65
C ALA A 62 -12.62 5.65 9.10
N ALA A 63 -13.47 6.11 10.01
CA ALA A 63 -13.49 5.60 11.37
C ALA A 63 -13.52 4.09 11.22
N HIS A 64 -12.45 3.41 11.63
CA HIS A 64 -12.48 1.96 11.73
C HIS A 64 -13.72 1.66 12.56
N PRO A 65 -14.76 1.01 12.00
CA PRO A 65 -15.89 0.63 12.81
C PRO A 65 -15.28 -0.17 13.94
N ARG A 66 -15.37 0.33 15.19
CA ARG A 66 -15.08 -0.50 16.34
C ARG A 66 -15.88 -1.76 16.08
N GLU A 67 -15.21 -2.88 15.91
CA GLU A 67 -15.91 -4.12 15.63
C GLU A 67 -17.00 -4.22 16.69
N PRO A 68 -18.28 -4.44 16.33
CA PRO A 68 -19.27 -4.72 17.35
C PRO A 68 -18.68 -5.83 18.22
N GLU A 69 -18.63 -5.56 19.53
CA GLU A 69 -17.85 -6.33 20.52
C GLU A 69 -18.18 -7.83 20.45
N GLU A 70 -19.35 -8.17 19.91
CA GLU A 70 -19.76 -9.49 19.50
C GLU A 70 -20.07 -9.53 18.01
N ARG A 71 -19.23 -10.26 17.25
CA ARG A 71 -19.53 -10.69 15.87
C ARG A 71 -19.94 -12.16 15.90
N PRO A 72 -21.21 -12.50 16.19
CA PRO A 72 -21.66 -13.88 16.36
C PRO A 72 -21.55 -14.72 15.07
N GLU A 73 -21.33 -14.09 13.93
CA GLU A 73 -20.96 -14.70 12.66
C GLU A 73 -19.54 -15.32 12.67
N VAL A 74 -18.57 -14.74 13.37
CA VAL A 74 -17.19 -15.24 13.42
C VAL A 74 -17.10 -16.66 14.00
N PRO A 75 -17.65 -16.98 15.19
CA PRO A 75 -17.65 -18.35 15.70
C PRO A 75 -18.51 -19.29 14.86
N ARG A 76 -19.60 -18.80 14.25
CA ARG A 76 -20.43 -19.61 13.33
C ARG A 76 -19.68 -20.01 12.06
N ILE A 77 -18.94 -19.10 11.45
CA ILE A 77 -18.10 -19.35 10.28
C ILE A 77 -16.95 -20.30 10.64
N ALA A 78 -16.28 -20.07 11.78
CA ALA A 78 -15.22 -20.95 12.26
C ALA A 78 -15.73 -22.40 12.49
N ALA A 79 -16.91 -22.55 13.08
CA ALA A 79 -17.55 -23.85 13.25
C ALA A 79 -17.91 -24.50 11.92
N ALA A 80 -18.48 -23.74 10.96
CA ALA A 80 -18.79 -24.25 9.63
C ALA A 80 -17.55 -24.76 8.88
N ILE A 81 -16.43 -24.01 8.94
CA ILE A 81 -15.15 -24.45 8.37
C ILE A 81 -14.68 -25.75 9.04
N GLY A 82 -14.79 -25.85 10.38
CA GLY A 82 -14.41 -27.04 11.13
C GLY A 82 -15.20 -28.31 10.76
N THR A 83 -16.43 -28.15 10.24
CA THR A 83 -17.25 -29.26 9.73
C THR A 83 -16.94 -29.66 8.28
N GLY A 84 -16.06 -28.93 7.58
CA GLY A 84 -15.77 -29.12 6.17
C GLY A 84 -16.84 -28.57 5.23
N SER A 85 -17.77 -27.75 5.73
CA SER A 85 -18.81 -27.11 4.91
C SER A 85 -18.19 -25.98 4.09
N GLY A 86 -18.37 -26.02 2.77
CA GLY A 86 -17.91 -24.95 1.87
C GLY A 86 -18.66 -23.64 2.14
N LEU A 87 -17.94 -22.51 2.20
CA LEU A 87 -18.55 -21.19 2.35
C LEU A 87 -18.94 -20.63 0.98
N VAL A 88 -20.14 -20.08 0.87
CA VAL A 88 -20.62 -19.34 -0.31
C VAL A 88 -20.82 -17.88 0.09
N HIS A 89 -20.14 -16.97 -0.60
CA HIS A 89 -20.35 -15.52 -0.48
C HIS A 89 -21.27 -15.08 -1.62
N LEU A 90 -22.41 -14.50 -1.28
CA LEU A 90 -23.39 -13.96 -2.23
C LEU A 90 -23.24 -12.44 -2.36
#